data_AF-A0A661J3V7-F1
#
_entry.id   AF-A0A661J3V7-F1
#
_cell.length_a   1.000
_cell.length_b   1.000
_cell.length_c   1.000
_cell.angle_alpha   90.00
_cell.angle_beta   90.00
_cell.angle_gamma   90.00
#
_symmetry.space_group_name_H-M   'P 1'
#
loop_
_entity.id
_entity.type
_entity.pdbx_description
1 polymer ?
#
loop_
_entity_poly.entity_id
_entity_poly.type
_entity_poly.pdbx_seq_one_letter_code
_entity_poly.pdbx_strand_id
1 'polypeptide(L)' 'MLILLDEPGPKVQPPLKVQVEYTQTVKDLTALKKDLENTLREKLVFRADVELVPEGTLPRYEMKTKLIKKLYEKEQ' A
#
# COMPACT_ATOMS: atom_id res chain seq x y z
N MET A 1 20.42 -14.43 16.75
CA MET A 1 19.13 -13.92 17.26
C MET A 1 18.02 -14.78 16.67
N LEU A 2 17.13 -15.31 17.50
CA LEU A 2 16.01 -16.17 17.08
C LEU A 2 14.69 -15.44 17.30
N ILE A 3 13.77 -15.54 16.33
CA ILE A 3 12.41 -14.99 16.41
C ILE A 3 11.46 -16.17 16.64
N LEU A 4 10.74 -16.15 17.77
CA LEU A 4 9.69 -17.12 18.13
C LEU A 4 8.35 -16.38 18.16
N LEU A 5 7.32 -16.96 17.56
CA LEU A 5 5.99 -16.36 17.41
C LEU A 5 4.92 -17.36 17.83
N ASP A 6 4.01 -16.91 18.69
CA ASP A 6 3.11 -17.79 19.43
C ASP A 6 1.64 -17.71 18.97
N GLU A 7 1.23 -16.73 18.12
CA GLU A 7 -0.18 -16.51 17.73
C GLU A 7 -0.37 -15.56 16.50
N PRO A 8 -1.59 -15.37 15.94
CA PRO A 8 -1.79 -15.16 14.51
C PRO A 8 -1.21 -13.84 14.03
N GLY A 9 -0.25 -14.00 13.11
CA GLY A 9 0.72 -12.98 12.79
C GLY A 9 0.18 -11.74 12.07
N PRO A 10 1.05 -10.76 11.82
CA PRO A 10 0.76 -9.55 11.04
C PRO A 10 0.54 -9.84 9.53
N LYS A 11 0.18 -11.08 9.19
CA LYS A 11 0.25 -11.64 7.84
C LYS A 11 -0.94 -11.18 7.03
N VAL A 12 -0.77 -10.09 6.30
CA VAL A 12 -1.70 -9.73 5.22
C VAL A 12 -1.58 -10.79 4.14
N GLN A 13 -2.70 -11.41 3.77
CA GLN A 13 -2.72 -12.34 2.64
C GLN A 13 -2.42 -11.55 1.36
N PRO A 14 -1.43 -11.98 0.55
CA PRO A 14 -1.16 -11.32 -0.72
C PRO A 14 -2.39 -11.35 -1.66
N PRO A 15 -2.57 -10.31 -2.50
CA PRO A 15 -1.73 -9.12 -2.61
C PRO A 15 -2.00 -8.09 -1.49
N LEU A 16 -0.94 -7.43 -1.03
CA LEU A 16 -1.05 -6.31 -0.09
C LEU A 16 -1.70 -5.12 -0.81
N LYS A 17 -2.84 -4.64 -0.32
CA LYS A 17 -3.50 -3.44 -0.86
C LYS A 17 -2.71 -2.19 -0.52
N VAL A 18 -2.39 -1.38 -1.52
CA VAL A 18 -1.62 -0.13 -1.37
C VAL A 18 -2.30 0.98 -2.15
N GLN A 19 -2.56 2.11 -1.50
CA GLN A 19 -3.04 3.32 -2.17
C GLN A 19 -1.84 4.20 -2.55
N VAL A 20 -1.82 4.67 -3.80
CA VAL A 20 -0.75 5.51 -4.34
C VAL A 20 -1.38 6.70 -5.07
N GLU A 21 -0.91 7.91 -4.78
CA GLU A 21 -1.36 9.11 -5.48
C GLU A 21 -0.76 9.20 -6.88
N TYR A 22 -1.55 9.65 -7.85
CA TYR A 22 -1.09 9.99 -9.21
C TYR A 22 -1.42 11.44 -9.55
N THR A 23 -0.60 12.04 -10.42
CA THR A 23 -0.80 13.39 -10.94
C THR A 23 -1.67 13.37 -12.19
N GLN A 24 -2.43 14.44 -12.45
CA GLN A 24 -3.32 14.52 -13.63
C GLN A 24 -2.61 14.47 -14.99
N THR A 25 -1.28 14.63 -14.99
CA THR A 25 -0.44 14.52 -16.19
C THR A 25 -0.25 13.08 -16.68
N VAL A 26 -0.55 12.08 -15.86
CA VAL A 26 -0.46 10.67 -16.23
C VAL A 26 -1.61 10.30 -17.16
N LYS A 27 -1.27 9.90 -18.39
CA LYS A 27 -2.26 9.58 -19.43
C LYS A 27 -2.75 8.14 -19.39
N ASP A 28 -1.94 7.22 -18.87
CA ASP A 28 -2.26 5.80 -18.80
C ASP A 28 -2.05 5.28 -17.36
N LEU A 29 -3.14 5.27 -16.61
CA LEU A 29 -3.17 4.77 -15.24
C LEU A 29 -3.05 3.24 -15.18
N THR A 30 -3.43 2.53 -16.25
CA THR A 30 -3.35 1.07 -16.29
C THR A 30 -1.90 0.63 -16.42
N ALA A 31 -1.15 1.26 -17.32
CA ALA A 31 0.29 1.04 -17.45
C ALA A 31 1.02 1.41 -16.14
N LEU A 32 0.72 2.58 -15.56
CA LEU A 32 1.33 3.02 -14.30
C LEU A 32 1.07 2.04 -13.14
N LYS A 33 -0.17 1.55 -12.99
CA LYS A 33 -0.52 0.55 -11.98
C LYS A 33 0.36 -0.71 -12.12
N LYS A 34 0.45 -1.25 -13.34
CA LYS A 34 1.23 -2.46 -13.62
C LYS A 34 2.72 -2.25 -13.34
N ASP A 35 3.27 -1.11 -13.73
CA ASP A 35 4.67 -0.78 -13.53
C ASP A 35 5.01 -0.64 -12.04
N LEU A 36 4.12 -0.02 -11.25
CA LEU A 36 4.27 0.06 -9.79
C LEU A 36 4.23 -1.32 -9.12
N GLU A 37 3.25 -2.16 -9.47
CA GLU A 37 3.13 -3.51 -8.91
C GLU A 37 4.36 -4.38 -9.21
N ASN A 38 4.86 -4.32 -10.45
CA ASN A 38 6.09 -5.00 -10.84
C ASN A 38 7.31 -4.47 -10.07
N THR A 39 7.46 -3.14 -10.00
CA THR A 39 8.57 -2.50 -9.29
C THR A 39 8.57 -2.86 -7.80
N LEU A 40 7.41 -2.85 -7.15
CA LEU A 40 7.26 -3.26 -5.75
C LEU A 40 7.61 -4.74 -5.56
N ARG A 41 7.18 -5.61 -6.48
CA ARG A 41 7.49 -7.04 -6.45
C ARG A 41 8.99 -7.32 -6.60
N GLU A 42 9.65 -6.60 -7.50
CA GLU A 42 11.08 -6.73 -7.78
C GLU A 42 11.94 -6.21 -6.62
N LYS A 43 11.59 -5.03 -6.07
CA LYS A 43 12.41 -4.37 -5.03
C LYS A 43 12.14 -4.88 -3.61
N LEU A 44 10.89 -5.24 -3.30
CA LEU A 44 10.45 -5.50 -1.91
C LEU A 44 9.94 -6.93 -1.69
N VAL A 45 9.92 -7.76 -2.73
CA VAL A 45 9.64 -9.20 -2.65
C VAL A 45 8.24 -9.54 -2.10
N PHE A 46 7.26 -8.67 -2.34
CA PHE A 46 5.84 -8.95 -2.08
C PHE A 46 4.96 -8.57 -3.28
N ARG A 47 3.75 -9.12 -3.37
CA ARG A 47 2.77 -8.72 -4.39
C ARG A 47 1.86 -7.63 -3.84
N ALA A 48 1.75 -6.52 -4.54
CA ALA A 48 0.82 -5.43 -4.22
C ALA A 48 -0.42 -5.48 -5.12
N ASP A 49 -1.54 -4.98 -4.63
CA ASP A 49 -2.69 -4.55 -5.43
C ASP A 49 -2.76 -3.03 -5.27
N VAL A 50 -2.35 -2.32 -6.32
CA VAL A 50 -2.22 -0.86 -6.28
C VAL A 50 -3.55 -0.21 -6.67
N GLU A 51 -4.04 0.65 -5.80
CA GLU A 51 -5.15 1.56 -6.06
C GLU A 51 -4.60 2.96 -6.30
N LEU A 52 -4.78 3.48 -7.52
CA LEU A 52 -4.36 4.83 -7.89
C LEU A 52 -5.45 5.83 -7.52
N VAL A 53 -5.10 6.81 -6.69
CA VAL A 53 -6.00 7.90 -6.26
C VAL A 53 -5.47 9.26 -6.72
N PRO A 54 -6.32 10.25 -7.01
CA PRO A 54 -5.84 11.57 -7.41
C PRO A 54 -4.92 12.21 -6.36
N GLU A 55 -3.96 13.00 -6.80
CA GLU A 55 -3.08 13.78 -5.90
C GLU A 55 -3.87 14.63 -4.90
N GLY A 56 -3.42 14.64 -3.64
CA GLY A 56 -4.10 15.36 -2.55
C GLY A 56 -5.25 14.60 -1.90
N THR A 57 -5.53 13.36 -2.32
CA THR A 57 -6.53 12.49 -1.68
C THR A 57 -6.03 11.95 -0.34
N LEU A 58 -4.73 11.64 -0.23
CA LEU A 58 -4.16 11.11 0.99
C LEU A 58 -3.86 12.26 1.98
N PRO A 59 -4.13 12.08 3.28
CA PRO A 59 -3.90 13.11 4.27
C PRO A 59 -2.41 13.47 4.36
N ARG A 60 -2.12 14.78 4.35
CA ARG A 60 -0.77 15.32 4.55
C ARG A 60 -0.53 15.48 6.05
N TYR A 61 0.65 15.07 6.51
CA TYR A 61 1.05 15.20 7.90
C TYR A 61 2.36 15.97 7.97
N GLU A 62 2.43 16.95 8.86
CA GLU A 62 3.66 17.71 9.14
C GLU A 62 4.63 16.92 10.03
N MET A 63 4.14 15.89 10.70
CA MET A 63 4.88 14.98 11.60
C MET A 63 4.82 13.53 11.09
N LYS A 64 5.50 12.60 11.78
CA LYS A 64 5.51 11.16 11.41
C LYS A 64 4.08 10.64 11.22
N THR A 65 3.79 10.15 10.02
CA THR A 65 2.46 9.67 9.66
C THR A 65 2.22 8.22 10.08
N LYS A 66 0.95 7.86 10.26
CA LYS A 66 0.50 6.47 10.35
C LYS A 66 0.27 5.93 8.94
N LEU A 67 1.12 5.01 8.51
CA LEU A 67 1.06 4.39 7.16
C LEU A 67 0.05 3.23 7.04
N ILE A 68 -0.64 2.87 8.12
CA ILE A 68 -1.55 1.72 8.17
C ILE A 68 -2.97 2.24 8.47
N LYS A 69 -3.90 2.02 7.54
CA LYS A 69 -5.35 2.18 7.76
C LYS A 69 -5.96 0.82 8.04
N LYS A 70 -6.50 0.62 9.24
CA LYS A 70 -7.15 -0.63 9.63
C LYS A 70 -8.58 -0.65 9.08
N LEU A 71 -8.80 -1.43 8.01
CA LEU A 71 -10.11 -1.52 7.36
C LEU A 71 -11.10 -2.46 8.11
N TYR A 72 -10.62 -3.18 9.13
CA TYR A 72 -11.39 -4.17 9.89
C TYR A 72 -11.94 -3.64 11.23
N GLU A 73 -11.44 -2.51 11.71
CA GLU A 73 -12.04 -1.79 12.82
C GLU A 73 -13.17 -0.94 12.24
N LYS A 74 -14.40 -1.47 12.24
CA LYS A 74 -15.59 -0.63 12.05
C LYS A 74 -15.64 0.30 13.25
N GLU A 75 -15.54 1.61 13.02
CA GLU A 75 -15.79 2.61 14.06
C GLU A 75 -17.18 2.33 14.66
N GLN A 76 -17.23 2.21 15.99
CA GLN A 76 -18.49 2.14 16.77
C GLN A 76 -19.09 3.53 16.89
#